data_AF-A0A925D3H0-F1
#
_entry.id   AF-A0A925D3H0-F1
#
_cell.length_a   1.000
_cell.length_b   1.000
_cell.length_c   1.000
_cell.angle_alpha   90.00
_cell.angle_beta   90.00
_cell.angle_gamma   90.00
#
_symmetry.space_group_name_H-M   'P 1'
#
loop_
_entity.id
_entity.type
_entity.pdbx_description
1 polymer ?
#
loop_
_entity_poly.entity_id
_entity_poly.type
_entity_poly.pdbx_seq_one_letter_code
_entity_poly.pdbx_strand_id
1 'polypeptide(L)'
;MSATVETGFDQKIEAEIKIEPKDWMPEAYRKTNLRQISQHAHSEIVGMLPEGNWISRAPSLKRKAILLAKVQDEAGHGLYLYCAAETLGMSRNEMITDLHSGKAKYSSIFNYPTLTWADMGAIGWLVDGAAILNQVMLCRTSYGPYARAMVRICKEESFHQRQGFESLLVLSKGTAAQKEMCQDAINRWW
;
A
#
# COMPACT_ATOMS: atom_id res chain seq x y z
N MET A 1 -36.78 10.83 -11.04
CA MET A 1 -36.14 9.50 -10.99
C MET A 1 -34.83 9.49 -10.19
N SER A 2 -34.00 10.55 -10.16
CA SER A 2 -32.71 10.53 -9.43
C SER A 2 -32.84 10.37 -7.91
N ALA A 3 -33.79 11.07 -7.27
CA ALA A 3 -33.94 11.06 -5.82
C ALA A 3 -34.14 9.66 -5.23
N THR A 4 -34.90 8.77 -5.90
CA THR A 4 -35.19 7.43 -5.40
C THR A 4 -33.97 6.49 -5.45
N VAL A 5 -33.10 6.64 -6.45
CA VAL A 5 -31.88 5.83 -6.59
C VAL A 5 -30.79 6.32 -5.63
N GLU A 6 -30.69 7.64 -5.45
CA GLU A 6 -29.84 8.27 -4.44
C GLU A 6 -30.22 7.81 -3.03
N THR A 7 -31.52 7.86 -2.68
CA THR A 7 -32.00 7.33 -1.40
C THR A 7 -31.66 5.85 -1.20
N GLY A 8 -31.76 5.03 -2.25
CA GLY A 8 -31.40 3.61 -2.17
C GLY A 8 -29.90 3.36 -1.93
N PHE A 9 -29.03 4.24 -2.44
CA PHE A 9 -27.60 4.20 -2.14
C PHE A 9 -27.33 4.59 -0.69
N ASP A 10 -27.89 5.70 -0.21
CA ASP A 10 -27.69 6.18 1.16
C ASP A 10 -28.17 5.14 2.20
N GLN A 11 -29.32 4.51 1.96
CA GLN A 11 -29.83 3.42 2.80
C GLN A 11 -28.87 2.22 2.88
N LYS A 12 -28.23 1.86 1.76
CA LYS A 12 -27.22 0.79 1.77
C LYS A 12 -26.00 1.20 2.61
N ILE A 13 -25.54 2.45 2.48
CA ILE A 13 -24.42 2.97 3.27
C ILE A 13 -24.74 2.96 4.77
N GLU A 14 -25.92 3.47 5.16
CA GLU A 14 -26.37 3.50 6.55
C GLU A 14 -26.55 2.09 7.15
N ALA A 15 -26.99 1.12 6.34
CA ALA A 15 -27.14 -0.28 6.73
C ALA A 15 -25.83 -1.09 6.64
N GLU A 16 -24.68 -0.45 6.37
CA GLU A 16 -23.37 -1.08 6.15
C GLU A 16 -23.35 -2.15 5.04
N ILE A 17 -24.30 -2.08 4.10
CA ILE A 17 -24.36 -2.96 2.94
C ILE A 17 -23.29 -2.52 1.96
N LYS A 18 -22.40 -3.45 1.58
CA LYS A 18 -21.33 -3.17 0.61
C LYS A 18 -21.90 -2.85 -0.76
N ILE A 19 -21.36 -1.80 -1.37
CA ILE A 19 -21.64 -1.42 -2.75
C ILE A 19 -20.82 -2.32 -3.66
N GLU A 20 -21.47 -2.99 -4.60
CA GLU A 20 -20.85 -3.91 -5.57
C GLU A 20 -20.77 -3.30 -6.98
N PRO A 21 -19.94 -3.85 -7.90
CA PRO A 21 -19.71 -3.24 -9.23
C PRO A 21 -20.96 -3.00 -10.07
N LYS A 22 -21.98 -3.86 -9.93
CA LYS A 22 -23.25 -3.78 -10.67
C LYS A 22 -24.26 -2.85 -10.01
N ASP A 23 -24.01 -2.40 -8.79
CA ASP A 23 -24.90 -1.47 -8.11
C ASP A 23 -24.81 -0.09 -8.76
N TRP A 24 -25.95 0.60 -8.75
CA TRP A 24 -25.94 2.04 -8.95
C TRP A 24 -25.16 2.71 -7.81
N MET A 25 -24.35 3.71 -8.15
CA MET A 25 -23.61 4.53 -7.20
C MET A 25 -23.45 5.94 -7.76
N PRO A 26 -23.37 6.99 -6.92
CA PRO A 26 -23.12 8.35 -7.39
C PRO A 26 -21.83 8.46 -8.20
N GLU A 27 -21.83 9.28 -9.24
CA GLU A 27 -20.65 9.41 -10.11
C GLU A 27 -19.44 9.97 -9.35
N ALA A 28 -19.67 10.89 -8.40
CA ALA A 28 -18.61 11.39 -7.52
C ALA A 28 -18.03 10.29 -6.61
N TYR A 29 -18.86 9.35 -6.14
CA TYR A 29 -18.43 8.19 -5.38
C TYR A 29 -17.56 7.26 -6.23
N ARG A 30 -18.02 6.94 -7.46
CA ARG A 30 -17.26 6.13 -8.43
C ARG A 30 -15.90 6.75 -8.72
N LYS A 31 -15.86 8.02 -9.11
CA LYS A 31 -14.62 8.74 -9.44
C LYS A 31 -13.66 8.82 -8.26
N THR A 32 -14.17 9.06 -7.06
CA THR A 32 -13.33 9.16 -5.86
C THR A 32 -12.73 7.81 -5.47
N ASN A 33 -13.53 6.74 -5.50
CA ASN A 33 -13.02 5.38 -5.27
C ASN A 33 -12.00 4.99 -6.34
N LEU A 34 -12.30 5.25 -7.62
CA LEU A 34 -11.37 4.95 -8.71
C LEU A 34 -10.04 5.67 -8.50
N ARG A 35 -10.09 6.98 -8.22
CA ARG A 35 -8.90 7.79 -7.90
C ARG A 35 -8.13 7.23 -6.71
N GLN A 36 -8.79 6.84 -5.64
CA GLN A 36 -8.13 6.36 -4.44
C GLN A 36 -7.50 4.98 -4.65
N ILE A 37 -8.26 4.03 -5.21
CA ILE A 37 -7.80 2.65 -5.40
C ILE A 37 -6.70 2.58 -6.46
N SER A 38 -6.80 3.37 -7.54
CA SER A 38 -5.74 3.43 -8.56
C SER A 38 -4.44 3.99 -7.97
N GLN A 39 -4.51 5.07 -7.19
CA GLN A 39 -3.32 5.66 -6.55
C GLN A 39 -2.76 4.77 -5.44
N HIS A 40 -3.60 3.96 -4.79
CA HIS A 40 -3.14 2.88 -3.90
C HIS A 40 -2.36 1.84 -4.70
N ALA A 41 -2.90 1.36 -5.83
CA ALA A 41 -2.20 0.41 -6.71
C ALA A 41 -0.86 0.99 -7.23
N HIS A 42 -0.84 2.27 -7.58
CA HIS A 42 0.40 2.97 -7.97
C HIS A 42 1.41 2.99 -6.83
N SER A 43 0.94 3.16 -5.59
CA SER A 43 1.79 3.16 -4.40
C SER A 43 2.49 1.83 -4.21
N GLU A 44 1.80 0.71 -4.40
CA GLU A 44 2.44 -0.62 -4.37
C GLU A 44 3.55 -0.75 -5.41
N ILE A 45 3.29 -0.36 -6.65
CA ILE A 45 4.27 -0.49 -7.74
C ILE A 45 5.49 0.42 -7.53
N VAL A 46 5.27 1.66 -7.09
CA VAL A 46 6.37 2.61 -6.88
C VAL A 46 7.15 2.28 -5.60
N GLY A 47 6.49 1.70 -4.59
CA GLY A 47 7.11 1.25 -3.33
C GLY A 47 8.19 0.18 -3.52
N MET A 48 8.05 -0.65 -4.55
CA MET A 48 9.06 -1.64 -4.93
C MET A 48 10.42 -1.03 -5.31
N LEU A 49 10.47 0.25 -5.72
CA LEU A 49 11.70 0.90 -6.20
C LEU A 49 12.73 1.17 -5.07
N PRO A 50 12.39 1.92 -3.99
CA PRO A 50 13.33 2.14 -2.89
C PRO A 50 13.79 0.84 -2.24
N GLU A 51 12.92 -0.16 -2.10
CA GLU A 51 13.28 -1.46 -1.53
C GLU A 51 14.08 -2.34 -2.50
N GLY A 52 13.68 -2.35 -3.77
CA GLY A 52 14.38 -3.05 -4.86
C GLY A 52 15.84 -2.62 -5.00
N ASN A 53 16.13 -1.36 -4.69
CA ASN A 53 17.48 -0.79 -4.64
C ASN A 53 18.43 -1.61 -3.73
N TRP A 54 17.92 -2.22 -2.65
CA TRP A 54 18.74 -2.94 -1.67
C TRP A 54 18.74 -4.47 -1.83
N ILE A 55 17.97 -5.04 -2.76
CA ILE A 55 17.89 -6.49 -2.98
C ILE A 55 19.29 -7.10 -3.23
N SER A 56 20.10 -6.50 -4.10
CA SER A 56 21.44 -7.02 -4.41
C SER A 56 22.44 -6.84 -3.26
N ARG A 57 22.20 -5.88 -2.36
CA ARG A 57 23.12 -5.39 -1.32
C ARG A 57 22.73 -5.80 0.11
N ALA A 58 21.66 -6.59 0.28
CA ALA A 58 21.23 -7.06 1.59
C ALA A 58 22.37 -7.80 2.33
N PRO A 59 22.57 -7.53 3.64
CA PRO A 59 23.76 -7.94 4.39
C PRO A 59 23.82 -9.42 4.75
N SER A 60 22.74 -10.18 4.49
CA SER A 60 22.72 -11.63 4.66
C SER A 60 21.70 -12.26 3.71
N LEU A 61 21.87 -13.55 3.41
CA LEU A 61 20.92 -14.29 2.59
C LEU A 61 19.53 -14.37 3.22
N LYS A 62 19.43 -14.50 4.56
CA LYS A 62 18.15 -14.45 5.28
C LYS A 62 17.40 -13.14 5.00
N ARG A 63 18.07 -12.00 5.16
CA ARG A 63 17.45 -10.68 4.94
C ARG A 63 17.16 -10.44 3.46
N LYS A 64 18.01 -10.93 2.55
CA LYS A 64 17.78 -10.88 1.10
C LYS A 64 16.51 -11.64 0.69
N ALA A 65 16.33 -12.86 1.20
CA ALA A 65 15.16 -13.68 0.91
C ALA A 65 13.86 -13.04 1.43
N ILE A 66 13.89 -12.47 2.64
CA ILE A 66 12.75 -11.73 3.21
C ILE A 66 12.39 -10.53 2.33
N LEU A 67 13.38 -9.72 1.94
CA LEU A 67 13.14 -8.53 1.11
C LEU A 67 12.59 -8.90 -0.28
N LEU A 68 13.10 -9.97 -0.89
CA LEU A 68 12.55 -10.50 -2.15
C LEU A 68 11.09 -10.92 -2.01
N ALA A 69 10.74 -11.62 -0.92
CA ALA A 69 9.37 -12.02 -0.67
C ALA A 69 8.44 -10.81 -0.47
N LYS A 70 8.88 -9.79 0.29
CA LYS A 70 8.13 -8.55 0.49
C LYS A 70 7.84 -7.85 -0.84
N VAL A 71 8.88 -7.57 -1.64
CA VAL A 71 8.75 -6.86 -2.93
C VAL A 71 7.93 -7.67 -3.94
N GLN A 72 7.97 -9.01 -3.86
CA GLN A 72 7.10 -9.87 -4.66
C GLN A 72 5.62 -9.71 -4.26
N ASP A 73 5.33 -9.65 -2.96
CA ASP A 73 3.96 -9.49 -2.47
C ASP A 73 3.41 -8.10 -2.82
N GLU A 74 4.20 -7.03 -2.73
CA GLU A 74 3.82 -5.67 -3.19
C GLU A 74 3.36 -5.68 -4.66
N ALA A 75 4.07 -6.39 -5.53
CA ALA A 75 3.64 -6.54 -6.92
C ALA A 75 2.27 -7.23 -7.03
N GLY A 76 2.02 -8.25 -6.21
CA GLY A 76 0.74 -8.94 -6.10
C GLY A 76 -0.37 -8.05 -5.56
N HIS A 77 -0.09 -7.22 -4.55
CA HIS A 77 -1.03 -6.27 -3.95
C HIS A 77 -1.44 -5.20 -4.97
N GLY A 78 -0.47 -4.69 -5.74
CA GLY A 78 -0.73 -3.78 -6.86
C GLY A 78 -1.70 -4.41 -7.87
N LEU A 79 -1.53 -5.70 -8.20
CA LEU A 79 -2.46 -6.41 -9.09
C LEU A 79 -3.88 -6.51 -8.49
N TYR A 80 -4.01 -6.86 -7.21
CA TYR A 80 -5.32 -6.91 -6.54
C TYR A 80 -6.04 -5.56 -6.57
N LEU A 81 -5.30 -4.48 -6.33
CA LEU A 81 -5.84 -3.12 -6.33
C LEU A 81 -6.20 -2.64 -7.73
N TYR A 82 -5.39 -2.91 -8.76
CA TYR A 82 -5.78 -2.62 -10.14
C TYR A 82 -7.04 -3.39 -10.53
N CYS A 83 -7.15 -4.68 -10.20
CA CYS A 83 -8.37 -5.45 -10.47
C CYS A 83 -9.59 -4.86 -9.75
N ALA A 84 -9.44 -4.40 -8.50
CA ALA A 84 -10.51 -3.72 -7.78
C ALA A 84 -10.91 -2.39 -8.45
N ALA A 85 -9.94 -1.58 -8.89
CA ALA A 85 -10.19 -0.32 -9.59
C ALA A 85 -10.85 -0.53 -10.96
N GLU A 86 -10.48 -1.57 -11.71
CA GLU A 86 -11.08 -1.88 -13.01
C GLU A 86 -12.58 -2.15 -12.92
N THR A 87 -13.07 -2.65 -11.78
CA THR A 87 -14.52 -2.83 -11.54
C THR A 87 -15.32 -1.50 -11.50
N LEU A 88 -14.63 -0.35 -11.46
CA LEU A 88 -15.23 0.99 -11.53
C LEU A 88 -15.25 1.56 -12.95
N GLY A 89 -14.67 0.89 -13.94
CA GLY A 89 -14.83 1.19 -15.36
C GLY A 89 -13.64 1.86 -16.08
N MET A 90 -12.45 1.87 -15.48
CA MET A 90 -11.22 2.36 -16.12
C MET A 90 -10.20 1.22 -16.21
N SER A 91 -9.54 1.05 -17.35
CA SER A 91 -8.57 -0.03 -17.53
C SER A 91 -7.27 0.24 -16.78
N ARG A 92 -6.55 -0.83 -16.42
CA ARG A 92 -5.21 -0.72 -15.82
C ARG A 92 -4.23 0.07 -16.68
N ASN A 93 -4.28 -0.08 -18.01
CA ASN A 93 -3.39 0.64 -18.92
C ASN A 93 -3.62 2.16 -18.86
N GLU A 94 -4.88 2.60 -18.80
CA GLU A 94 -5.21 4.01 -18.62
C GLU A 94 -4.72 4.52 -17.26
N MET A 95 -4.92 3.73 -16.19
CA MET A 95 -4.44 4.10 -14.85
C MET A 95 -2.92 4.25 -14.81
N ILE A 96 -2.17 3.32 -15.42
CA ILE A 96 -0.70 3.41 -15.52
C ILE A 96 -0.26 4.60 -16.38
N THR A 97 -1.01 4.92 -17.44
CA THR A 97 -0.74 6.11 -18.27
C THR A 97 -0.92 7.39 -17.45
N ASP A 98 -1.97 7.47 -16.63
CA ASP A 98 -2.21 8.58 -15.72
C ASP A 98 -1.08 8.71 -14.67
N LEU A 99 -0.54 7.59 -14.17
CA LEU A 99 0.63 7.59 -13.30
C LEU A 99 1.87 8.15 -14.01
N HIS A 100 2.23 7.59 -15.18
CA HIS A 100 3.44 7.98 -15.90
C HIS A 100 3.40 9.43 -16.42
N SER A 101 2.22 9.96 -16.71
CA SER A 101 2.05 11.36 -17.09
C SER A 101 2.08 12.33 -15.90
N GLY A 102 2.08 11.83 -14.66
CA GLY A 102 2.03 12.64 -13.43
C GLY A 102 0.63 13.17 -13.09
N LYS A 103 -0.41 12.74 -13.81
CA LYS A 103 -1.81 13.11 -13.53
C LYS A 103 -2.34 12.41 -12.28
N ALA A 104 -2.00 11.14 -12.10
CA ALA A 104 -2.30 10.38 -10.88
C ALA A 104 -1.07 10.35 -9.96
N LYS A 105 -1.33 10.28 -8.65
CA LYS A 105 -0.29 10.26 -7.61
C LYS A 105 -0.02 8.83 -7.14
N TYR A 106 0.99 8.71 -6.30
CA TYR A 106 1.28 7.58 -5.44
C TYR A 106 1.66 8.12 -4.05
N SER A 107 1.82 7.25 -3.06
CA SER A 107 2.18 7.65 -1.70
C SER A 107 3.47 8.47 -1.70
N SER A 108 3.45 9.62 -1.02
CA SER A 108 4.58 10.56 -1.00
C SER A 108 5.86 9.93 -0.45
N ILE A 109 5.72 8.92 0.43
CA ILE A 109 6.81 8.27 1.15
C ILE A 109 7.84 7.63 0.21
N PHE A 110 7.43 7.23 -0.99
CA PHE A 110 8.33 6.59 -1.96
C PHE A 110 9.18 7.57 -2.77
N ASN A 111 9.13 8.87 -2.45
CA ASN A 111 10.04 9.88 -3.00
C ASN A 111 11.33 10.03 -2.18
N TYR A 112 11.46 9.32 -1.05
CA TYR A 112 12.61 9.42 -0.15
C TYR A 112 13.67 8.35 -0.49
N PRO A 113 14.97 8.69 -0.50
CA PRO A 113 16.02 7.76 -0.89
C PRO A 113 16.40 6.80 0.24
N THR A 114 16.74 5.57 -0.13
CA THR A 114 17.24 4.54 0.80
C THR A 114 18.77 4.52 0.80
N LEU A 115 19.39 5.20 1.77
CA LEU A 115 20.83 5.49 1.77
C LEU A 115 21.69 4.38 2.41
N THR A 116 21.11 3.62 3.33
CA THR A 116 21.75 2.58 4.15
C THR A 116 20.85 1.35 4.27
N TRP A 117 21.38 0.24 4.79
CA TRP A 117 20.56 -0.95 5.02
C TRP A 117 19.47 -0.72 6.09
N ALA A 118 19.72 0.16 7.06
CA ALA A 118 18.74 0.45 8.10
C ALA A 118 17.44 1.03 7.54
N ASP A 119 17.49 1.68 6.37
CA ASP A 119 16.30 2.19 5.68
C ASP A 119 15.30 1.08 5.33
N MET A 120 15.76 -0.14 5.03
CA MET A 120 14.88 -1.29 4.79
C MET A 120 14.12 -1.70 6.06
N GLY A 121 14.77 -1.57 7.21
CA GLY A 121 14.12 -1.78 8.50
C GLY A 121 13.13 -0.66 8.84
N ALA A 122 13.47 0.59 8.53
CA ALA A 122 12.61 1.75 8.77
C ALA A 122 11.37 1.74 7.88
N ILE A 123 11.51 1.48 6.58
CA ILE A 123 10.38 1.29 5.65
C ILE A 123 9.51 0.14 6.15
N GLY A 124 10.11 -1.04 6.31
CA GLY A 124 9.37 -2.21 6.76
C GLY A 124 8.73 -2.06 8.15
N TRP A 125 9.16 -1.15 9.03
CA TRP A 125 8.54 -0.99 10.34
C TRP A 125 7.60 0.21 10.44
N LEU A 126 8.11 1.41 10.12
CA LEU A 126 7.40 2.68 10.27
C LEU A 126 6.46 2.94 9.09
N VAL A 127 6.95 2.78 7.86
CA VAL A 127 6.17 3.06 6.65
C VAL A 127 5.07 2.01 6.48
N ASP A 128 5.42 0.72 6.52
CA ASP A 128 4.44 -0.37 6.49
C ASP A 128 3.52 -0.30 7.72
N GLY A 129 4.03 0.11 8.89
CA GLY A 129 3.21 0.29 10.08
C GLY A 129 2.12 1.35 9.89
N ALA A 130 2.47 2.49 9.28
CA ALA A 130 1.51 3.53 8.92
C ALA A 130 0.52 3.05 7.83
N ALA A 131 1.00 2.29 6.85
CA ALA A 131 0.17 1.69 5.80
C ALA A 131 -0.87 0.74 6.42
N ILE A 132 -0.45 -0.19 7.29
CA ILE A 132 -1.35 -1.15 7.96
C ILE A 132 -2.42 -0.41 8.78
N LEU A 133 -2.05 0.63 9.53
CA LEU A 133 -3.04 1.42 10.28
C LEU A 133 -4.10 2.00 9.34
N ASN A 134 -3.72 2.51 8.17
CA ASN A 134 -4.66 3.02 7.17
C ASN A 134 -5.49 1.90 6.53
N GLN A 135 -4.84 0.83 6.07
CA GLN A 135 -5.48 -0.25 5.33
C GLN A 135 -6.42 -1.10 6.18
N VAL A 136 -6.12 -1.32 7.45
CA VAL A 136 -7.02 -2.02 8.38
C VAL A 136 -8.33 -1.26 8.54
N MET A 137 -8.28 0.09 8.56
CA MET A 137 -9.51 0.90 8.55
C MET A 137 -10.28 0.75 7.24
N LEU A 138 -9.57 0.57 6.11
CA LEU A 138 -10.17 0.35 4.80
C LEU A 138 -10.71 -1.07 4.59
N CYS A 139 -10.40 -2.04 5.45
CA CYS A 139 -11.04 -3.37 5.41
C CYS A 139 -12.57 -3.29 5.54
N ARG A 140 -13.10 -2.20 6.10
CA ARG A 140 -14.54 -1.94 6.23
C ARG A 140 -15.06 -0.85 5.29
N THR A 141 -14.28 -0.40 4.31
CA THR A 141 -14.76 0.57 3.30
C THR A 141 -16.05 0.10 2.63
N SER A 142 -16.86 1.04 2.15
CA SER A 142 -18.20 0.77 1.60
C SER A 142 -18.15 0.06 0.24
N TYR A 143 -17.07 0.20 -0.53
CA TYR A 143 -16.93 -0.48 -1.83
C TYR A 143 -16.41 -1.91 -1.65
N GLY A 144 -17.25 -2.90 -1.96
CA GLY A 144 -16.99 -4.31 -1.70
C GLY A 144 -15.68 -4.84 -2.30
N PRO A 145 -15.39 -4.63 -3.59
CA PRO A 145 -14.13 -5.08 -4.20
C PRO A 145 -12.90 -4.55 -3.47
N TYR A 146 -12.93 -3.28 -3.05
CA TYR A 146 -11.81 -2.66 -2.34
C TYR A 146 -11.65 -3.22 -0.93
N ALA A 147 -12.75 -3.34 -0.18
CA ALA A 147 -12.75 -3.95 1.15
C ALA A 147 -12.16 -5.37 1.13
N ARG A 148 -12.53 -6.19 0.14
CA ARG A 148 -12.01 -7.56 0.00
C ARG A 148 -10.53 -7.60 -0.36
N ALA A 149 -10.05 -6.67 -1.19
CA ALA A 149 -8.61 -6.54 -1.49
C ALA A 149 -7.82 -6.19 -0.22
N MET A 150 -8.29 -5.20 0.56
CA MET A 150 -7.65 -4.80 1.82
C MET A 150 -7.57 -5.94 2.83
N VAL A 151 -8.60 -6.78 2.96
CA VAL A 151 -8.56 -7.95 3.85
C VAL A 151 -7.44 -8.93 3.47
N ARG A 152 -7.13 -9.08 2.18
CA ARG A 152 -6.03 -9.95 1.72
C ARG A 152 -4.68 -9.28 1.98
N ILE A 153 -4.54 -8.04 1.52
CA ILE A 153 -3.29 -7.25 1.64
C ILE A 153 -2.87 -7.14 3.11
N CYS A 154 -3.76 -6.73 4.02
CA CYS A 154 -3.43 -6.59 5.44
C CYS A 154 -2.98 -7.90 6.10
N LYS A 155 -3.47 -9.06 5.63
CA LYS A 155 -3.03 -10.37 6.17
C LYS A 155 -1.58 -10.66 5.80
N GLU A 156 -1.15 -10.24 4.62
CA GLU A 156 0.19 -10.48 4.08
C GLU A 156 1.18 -9.42 4.60
N GLU A 157 0.82 -8.14 4.54
CA GLU A 157 1.70 -7.03 4.96
C GLU A 157 2.10 -7.08 6.45
N SER A 158 1.20 -7.53 7.33
CA SER A 158 1.49 -7.60 8.77
C SER A 158 2.69 -8.50 9.11
N PHE A 159 2.94 -9.52 8.29
CA PHE A 159 4.12 -10.37 8.41
C PHE A 159 5.39 -9.59 8.04
N HIS A 160 5.40 -8.92 6.90
CA HIS A 160 6.54 -8.13 6.43
C HIS A 160 6.87 -6.99 7.39
N GLN A 161 5.83 -6.37 7.96
CA GLN A 161 6.02 -5.29 8.91
C GLN A 161 6.78 -5.73 10.16
N ARG A 162 6.46 -6.93 10.66
CA ARG A 162 7.18 -7.54 11.78
C ARG A 162 8.64 -7.84 11.42
N GLN A 163 8.91 -8.26 10.19
CA GLN A 163 10.27 -8.52 9.73
C GLN A 163 11.12 -7.23 9.61
N GLY A 164 10.50 -6.11 9.24
CA GLY A 164 11.12 -4.78 9.28
C GLY A 164 11.52 -4.38 10.70
N PHE A 165 10.60 -4.53 11.66
CA PHE A 165 10.88 -4.29 13.08
C PHE A 165 12.05 -5.16 13.60
N GLU A 166 12.05 -6.46 13.29
CA GLU A 166 13.12 -7.38 13.69
C GLU A 166 14.48 -6.93 13.12
N SER A 167 14.51 -6.38 11.91
CA SER A 167 15.74 -5.85 11.29
C SER A 167 16.33 -4.70 12.11
N LEU A 168 15.52 -3.71 12.49
CA LEU A 168 15.96 -2.58 13.32
C LEU A 168 16.31 -3.02 14.74
N LEU A 169 15.58 -4.01 15.30
CA LEU A 169 15.89 -4.57 16.62
C LEU A 169 17.29 -5.22 16.66
N VAL A 170 17.69 -5.89 15.57
CA VAL A 170 19.04 -6.44 15.45
C VAL A 170 20.09 -5.32 15.39
N LEU A 171 19.85 -4.27 14.60
CA LEU A 171 20.78 -3.14 14.50
C LEU A 171 20.92 -2.37 15.82
N SER A 172 19.81 -2.13 16.52
CA SER A 172 19.80 -1.41 17.81
C SER A 172 20.49 -2.17 18.94
N LYS A 173 20.65 -3.49 18.82
CA LYS A 173 21.42 -4.34 19.75
C LYS A 173 22.84 -4.65 19.26
N GLY A 174 23.21 -4.11 18.10
CA GLY A 174 24.48 -4.38 17.44
C GLY A 174 25.65 -3.52 17.92
N THR A 175 26.64 -3.36 17.04
CA THR A 175 27.79 -2.48 17.24
C THR A 175 27.38 -1.01 17.31
N ALA A 176 28.29 -0.12 17.75
CA ALA A 176 28.04 1.32 17.76
C ALA A 176 27.63 1.85 16.38
N ALA A 177 28.31 1.42 15.31
CA ALA A 177 27.98 1.80 13.94
C ALA A 177 26.60 1.31 13.49
N GLN A 178 26.16 0.11 13.93
CA GLN A 178 24.82 -0.40 13.62
C GLN A 178 23.73 0.39 14.34
N LYS A 179 23.98 0.79 15.59
CA LYS A 179 23.06 1.64 16.37
C LYS A 179 22.93 3.02 15.76
N GLU A 180 24.04 3.64 15.34
CA GLU A 180 24.05 4.93 14.66
C GLU A 180 23.29 4.87 13.33
N MET A 181 23.56 3.85 12.50
CA MET A 181 22.82 3.63 11.25
C MET A 181 21.31 3.46 11.48
N CYS A 182 20.92 2.73 12.54
CA CYS A 182 19.52 2.59 12.94
C CYS A 182 18.90 3.93 13.33
N GLN A 183 19.61 4.74 14.12
CA GLN A 183 19.12 6.04 14.56
C GLN A 183 18.97 7.02 13.40
N ASP A 184 19.95 7.07 12.49
CA ASP A 184 19.89 7.93 11.30
C ASP A 184 18.69 7.60 10.41
N ALA A 185 18.43 6.31 10.16
CA ALA A 185 17.26 5.89 9.40
C ALA A 185 15.95 6.34 10.07
N ILE A 186 15.81 6.15 11.39
CA ILE A 186 14.61 6.61 12.11
C ILE A 186 14.46 8.14 12.01
N ASN A 187 15.55 8.90 12.15
CA ASN A 187 15.50 10.37 12.06
C ASN A 187 15.02 10.88 10.69
N ARG A 188 15.30 10.16 9.61
CA ARG A 188 14.92 10.55 8.24
C ARG A 188 13.54 10.07 7.83
N TRP A 189 13.06 8.96 8.39
CA TRP A 189 11.80 8.30 8.02
C TRP A 189 10.63 8.58 8.97
N TRP A 190 10.88 9.22 10.13
CA TRP A 190 9.85 9.70 11.05
C TRP A 190 9.30 11.07 10.61
#